data_AF-A9UWX9-F1
#
_entry.id   AF-A9UWX9-F1
#
_cell.length_a   1.000
_cell.length_b   1.000
_cell.length_c   1.000
_cell.angle_alpha   90.00
_cell.angle_beta   90.00
_cell.angle_gamma   90.00
#
_symmetry.space_group_name_H-M   'P 1'
#
loop_
_entity.id
_entity.type
_entity.pdbx_description
1 polymer ?
#
loop_
_entity_poly.entity_id
_entity_poly.type
_entity_poly.pdbx_seq_one_letter_code
_entity_poly.pdbx_strand_id
1 'polypeptide(L)' 'PNRPKKPLRSYMRWFSANREQIKQDNPDASNTELSQIGGQRWKEVSQEDKDKLEEDFQSELAEWETAVAAYDEAH' A
#
# COMPACT_ATOMS: atom_id res chain seq x y z
N PRO A 1 22.48 -3.29 -9.46
CA PRO A 1 21.66 -2.07 -9.38
C PRO A 1 20.56 -2.21 -8.30
N ASN A 2 20.95 -1.91 -7.05
CA ASN A 2 20.11 -1.99 -5.86
C ASN A 2 19.39 -0.66 -5.62
N ARG A 3 18.69 -0.15 -6.63
CA ARG A 3 17.92 1.09 -6.45
C ARG A 3 16.81 0.84 -5.43
N PRO A 4 16.66 1.68 -4.39
CA PRO A 4 15.59 1.51 -3.40
C PRO A 4 14.21 1.46 -4.07
N LYS A 5 13.34 0.55 -3.63
CA LYS A 5 11.98 0.41 -4.18
C LYS A 5 11.04 1.44 -3.55
N LYS A 6 10.21 2.07 -4.39
CA LYS A 6 9.24 3.07 -3.93
C LYS A 6 8.23 2.43 -2.95
N PRO A 7 7.97 3.06 -1.79
CA PRO A 7 6.99 2.54 -0.85
C PRO A 7 5.58 2.52 -1.45
N LEU A 8 4.78 1.57 -0.98
CA LEU A 8 3.39 1.43 -1.40
C LEU A 8 2.52 2.48 -0.73
N ARG A 9 1.62 3.10 -1.50
CA ARG A 9 0.62 4.05 -1.00
C ARG A 9 -0.31 3.43 0.04
N SER A 10 -0.91 4.27 0.88
CA SER A 10 -1.88 3.92 1.93
C SER A 10 -2.91 2.86 1.51
N TYR A 11 -3.66 3.08 0.41
CA TYR A 11 -4.61 2.08 -0.11
C TYR A 11 -3.97 0.75 -0.50
N MET A 12 -2.82 0.78 -1.19
CA MET A 12 -2.15 -0.44 -1.67
C MET A 12 -1.59 -1.26 -0.52
N ARG A 13 -1.10 -0.59 0.53
CA ARG A 13 -0.65 -1.23 1.78
C ARG A 13 -1.81 -1.92 2.49
N TRP A 14 -2.91 -1.19 2.69
CA TRP A 14 -4.12 -1.76 3.29
C TRP A 14 -4.67 -2.91 2.46
N PHE A 15 -4.79 -2.74 1.14
CA PHE A 15 -5.30 -3.78 0.25
C PHE A 15 -4.39 -5.00 0.25
N SER A 16 -3.07 -4.85 0.24
CA SER A 16 -2.15 -6.00 0.31
C SER A 16 -2.32 -6.78 1.61
N ALA A 17 -2.48 -6.10 2.74
CA ALA A 17 -2.69 -6.75 4.04
C ALA A 17 -4.06 -7.44 4.15
N ASN A 18 -5.09 -6.87 3.52
CA ASN A 18 -6.46 -7.38 3.61
C ASN A 18 -6.85 -8.31 2.45
N ARG A 19 -6.10 -8.34 1.34
CA ARG A 19 -6.46 -9.12 0.14
C ARG A 19 -6.58 -10.60 0.45
N GLU A 20 -5.71 -11.15 1.29
CA GLU A 20 -5.81 -12.56 1.68
C GLU A 20 -7.10 -12.83 2.45
N GLN A 21 -7.47 -11.96 3.39
CA GLN A 21 -8.75 -12.06 4.10
C GLN A 21 -9.94 -11.92 3.17
N ILE A 22 -9.93 -10.92 2.27
CA ILE A 22 -11.01 -10.71 1.29
C ILE A 22 -11.16 -11.94 0.38
N LYS A 23 -10.04 -12.57 -0.01
CA LYS A 23 -10.04 -13.81 -0.80
C LYS A 23 -10.52 -15.01 0.02
N GLN A 24 -10.21 -15.09 1.31
CA GLN A 24 -10.74 -16.14 2.18
C GLN A 24 -12.25 -16.00 2.38
N ASP A 25 -12.74 -14.77 2.53
CA ASP A 25 -14.19 -14.48 2.61
C ASP A 25 -14.89 -14.71 1.26
N ASN A 26 -14.16 -14.58 0.14
CA ASN A 26 -14.69 -14.69 -1.22
C ASN A 26 -13.78 -15.60 -2.08
N PRO A 27 -13.74 -16.92 -1.81
CA PRO A 27 -12.81 -17.83 -2.47
C PRO A 27 -13.07 -17.98 -3.97
N ASP A 28 -14.32 -17.78 -4.40
CA ASP A 28 -14.76 -17.86 -5.79
C ASP A 28 -14.63 -16.53 -6.56
N ALA A 29 -14.34 -15.42 -5.86
CA ALA A 29 -14.22 -14.12 -6.49
C ALA A 29 -12.94 -14.02 -7.33
N SER A 30 -13.09 -13.48 -8.54
CA SER A 30 -11.96 -13.16 -9.41
C SER A 30 -11.10 -12.03 -8.85
N ASN A 31 -9.86 -11.90 -9.32
CA ASN A 31 -8.98 -10.79 -8.91
C ASN A 31 -9.60 -9.40 -9.14
N THR A 32 -10.44 -9.26 -10.17
CA THR A 32 -11.17 -8.02 -10.46
C THR A 32 -12.22 -7.75 -9.36
N GLU A 33 -12.99 -8.76 -8.98
CA GLU A 33 -14.00 -8.65 -7.91
C GLU A 33 -13.35 -8.39 -6.55
N LEU A 34 -12.24 -9.07 -6.23
CA LEU A 34 -11.47 -8.80 -5.01
C LEU A 34 -11.01 -7.34 -4.94
N SER A 35 -10.59 -6.77 -6.07
CA SER A 35 -10.18 -5.36 -6.15
C SER A 35 -11.37 -4.41 -5.96
N GLN A 36 -12.54 -4.74 -6.49
CA GLN A 36 -13.77 -3.98 -6.28
C GLN A 36 -14.23 -4.02 -4.82
N ILE A 37 -14.24 -5.21 -4.21
CA ILE A 37 -14.58 -5.42 -2.78
C ILE A 37 -13.59 -4.68 -1.90
N GLY A 38 -12.28 -4.78 -2.19
CA GLY A 38 -11.24 -4.03 -1.48
C GLY A 38 -11.45 -2.52 -1.58
N GLY A 39 -11.81 -2.01 -2.76
CA GLY A 39 -12.11 -0.59 -2.94
C GLY A 39 -13.37 -0.14 -2.18
N GLN A 40 -14.38 -1.00 -2.03
CA GLN A 40 -15.55 -0.72 -1.20
C GLN A 40 -15.21 -0.71 0.28
N ARG A 41 -14.56 -1.77 0.78
CA ARG A 41 -14.12 -1.87 2.18
C ARG A 41 -13.20 -0.70 2.56
N TRP A 42 -12.30 -0.28 1.67
CA TRP A 42 -11.46 0.90 1.90
C TRP A 42 -12.27 2.18 2.12
N LYS A 43 -13.40 2.36 1.42
CA LYS A 43 -14.27 3.52 1.68
C LYS A 43 -14.87 3.46 3.09
N GLU A 44 -15.14 2.26 3.60
CA GLU A 44 -15.66 2.01 4.95
C GLU A 44 -14.59 2.10 6.05
N VAL A 45 -13.30 1.97 5.72
CA VAL A 45 -12.20 2.20 6.67
C VAL A 45 -12.30 3.62 7.25
N SER A 46 -12.09 3.73 8.56
CA SER A 46 -12.17 4.99 9.29
C SER A 46 -11.15 6.00 8.75
N GLN A 47 -11.45 7.29 8.87
CA GLN A 47 -10.49 8.32 8.47
C GLN A 47 -9.21 8.25 9.31
N GLU A 48 -9.32 7.91 10.60
CA GLU A 48 -8.16 7.75 11.49
C GLU A 48 -7.20 6.65 11.01
N ASP A 49 -7.73 5.48 10.63
CA ASP A 49 -6.91 4.39 10.08
C ASP A 49 -6.28 4.77 8.74
N LYS A 50 -7.02 5.50 7.90
CA LYS A 50 -6.51 6.02 6.62
C LYS A 50 -5.38 7.02 6.85
N ASP A 51 -5.55 7.94 7.79
CA ASP A 51 -4.58 8.97 8.12
C ASP A 51 -3.31 8.34 8.68
N LYS A 52 -3.43 7.33 9.54
CA LYS A 52 -2.28 6.56 10.04
C LYS A 52 -1.51 5.87 8.91
N LEU A 53 -2.22 5.22 7.99
CA LEU A 53 -1.59 4.57 6.82
C LEU A 53 -0.95 5.58 5.87
N GLU A 54 -1.50 6.79 5.78
CA GLU A 54 -0.93 7.88 5.00
C GLU A 54 0.31 8.45 5.69
N GLU A 55 0.29 8.67 7.01
CA GLU A 55 1.45 9.13 7.79
C GLU A 55 2.62 8.15 7.67
N ASP A 56 2.36 6.85 7.86
CA ASP A 56 3.36 5.79 7.66
C ASP A 56 3.94 5.84 6.23
N PHE A 57 3.08 6.01 5.22
CA PHE A 57 3.51 6.12 3.83
C PHE A 57 4.37 7.35 3.59
N GLN A 58 4.01 8.52 4.13
CA GLN A 58 4.78 9.75 3.98
C GLN A 58 6.16 9.62 4.65
N SER A 59 6.23 9.01 5.83
CA SER A 59 7.50 8.78 6.51
C SER A 59 8.42 7.88 5.69
N GLU A 60 7.92 6.73 5.22
CA GLU A 60 8.73 5.83 4.40
C GLU A 60 9.07 6.42 3.03
N LEU A 61 8.20 7.27 2.48
CA LEU A 61 8.47 7.98 1.23
C LEU A 61 9.65 8.93 1.40
N ALA A 62 9.70 9.70 2.50
CA ALA A 62 10.82 10.60 2.78
C ALA A 62 12.15 9.84 2.96
N GLU A 63 12.13 8.69 3.64
CA GLU A 63 13.30 7.81 3.76
C GLU A 63 13.72 7.25 2.40
N TRP A 64 12.76 6.80 1.59
CA TRP A 64 13.02 6.30 0.24
C TRP A 64 13.58 7.37 -0.69
N GLU A 65 13.06 8.60 -0.65
CA GLU A 65 13.57 9.73 -1.45
C GLU A 65 15.02 10.03 -1.09
N THR A 66 15.35 10.05 0.20
CA THR A 66 16.74 10.23 0.67
C THR A 66 17.64 9.09 0.21
N ALA A 67 17.19 7.84 0.34
CA ALA A 67 17.94 6.66 -0.07
C ALA A 67 18.14 6.61 -1.59
N VAL A 68 17.14 7.00 -2.37
CA VAL A 68 17.24 7.07 -3.84
C VAL A 68 18.17 8.18 -4.27
N ALA A 69 18.10 9.36 -3.65
CA ALA A 69 19.03 10.45 -3.96
C ALA A 69 20.48 10.02 -3.72
N ALA A 70 20.76 9.40 -2.56
CA ALA A 70 22.10 8.87 -2.26
C ALA A 70 22.53 7.76 -3.23
N TYR A 71 21.60 6.89 -3.65
CA TYR A 71 21.90 5.86 -4.65
C TYR A 71 22.20 6.47 -6.03
N ASP A 72 21.39 7.44 -6.47
CA ASP A 72 21.50 8.12 -7.76
C ASP A 72 22.75 9.05 -7.80
N GLU A 73 23.26 9.54 -6.65
CA GLU A 73 24.57 10.25 -6.57
C GLU A 73 25.78 9.31 -6.59
N ALA A 74 25.62 8.08 -6.06
CA ALA A 74 26.71 7.12 -5.92
C ALA A 74 26.95 6.24 -7.17
N HIS A 75 26.07 6.30 -8.18
CA HIS A 75 26.10 5.48 -9.39
C HIS A 75 25.96 6.32 -10.65
#